data_AF-A0A418XX24-F1
#
_entry.id   AF-A0A418XX24-F1
#
_cell.length_a   1.000
_cell.length_b   1.000
_cell.length_c   1.000
_cell.angle_alpha   90.00
_cell.angle_beta   90.00
_cell.angle_gamma   90.00
#
_symmetry.space_group_name_H-M   'P 1'
#
loop_
_entity.id
_entity.type
_entity.pdbx_description
1 polymer ?
#
loop_
_entity_poly.entity_id
_entity_poly.type
_entity_poly.pdbx_seq_one_letter_code
_entity_poly.pdbx_strand_id
1 'polypeptide(L)'
;MSSLSYGYNVRSERLRVMGLHELLAFLLLIAVVCWMIFPRDLSSTLRNARLDAVTFSYMQAWLKAKPNDDELRLLMARELIMLGRFQEAENQLVLIAGHGHFHDGDVGWLRLLKDFHRLMALPPRDRVGTMLEYETVERLNAVDWGALTRPQREEYADMALALNQSEMAAMAYSRIAVQSDTPAQWHEQAAAVHLAHGNYQAAATSYLRAMDARGDYDVRKAYFLSALDVLVAGSLHAQALALAERRERSFIADKEVVYRLMLLAQAGGDMARAQRYAVILLNLPGVEASR
;
A
#
# COMPACT_ATOMS: atom_id res chain seq x y z
N MET A 1 -29.83 -76.50 -43.56
CA MET A 1 -29.44 -77.06 -42.24
C MET A 1 -29.53 -75.94 -41.23
N SER A 2 -30.41 -76.10 -40.25
CA SER A 2 -30.89 -75.12 -39.28
C SER A 2 -30.26 -75.33 -37.91
N SER A 3 -30.28 -74.28 -37.08
CA SER A 3 -29.88 -74.17 -35.66
C SER A 3 -28.35 -74.13 -35.43
N LEU A 4 -27.81 -73.22 -34.61
CA LEU A 4 -28.17 -72.96 -33.22
C LEU A 4 -28.04 -71.47 -32.83
N SER A 5 -29.08 -70.92 -32.21
CA SER A 5 -29.05 -69.67 -31.47
C SER A 5 -28.56 -69.97 -30.05
N TYR A 6 -27.44 -69.37 -29.65
CA TYR A 6 -26.90 -69.51 -28.30
C TYR A 6 -27.53 -68.45 -27.40
N GLY A 7 -28.55 -68.85 -26.64
CA GLY A 7 -29.20 -68.02 -25.62
C GLY A 7 -28.28 -67.81 -24.42
N TYR A 8 -27.85 -66.56 -24.22
CA TYR A 8 -27.11 -66.15 -23.02
C TYR A 8 -28.11 -65.81 -21.90
N ASN A 9 -28.33 -66.72 -20.96
CA ASN A 9 -29.05 -66.43 -19.71
C ASN A 9 -28.05 -65.82 -18.71
N VAL A 10 -28.01 -64.50 -18.60
CA VAL A 10 -27.26 -63.81 -17.54
C VAL A 10 -28.07 -63.89 -16.25
N ARG A 11 -27.69 -64.81 -15.35
CA ARG A 11 -28.06 -64.74 -13.92
C ARG A 11 -27.48 -63.44 -13.36
N SER A 12 -28.34 -62.46 -13.08
CA SER A 12 -27.98 -61.27 -12.32
C SER A 12 -27.97 -61.60 -10.83
N GLU A 13 -26.95 -62.34 -10.39
CA GLU A 13 -26.57 -62.30 -8.98
C GLU A 13 -26.15 -60.85 -8.67
N ARG A 14 -27.04 -60.11 -8.03
CA ARG A 14 -26.71 -58.80 -7.46
C ARG A 14 -25.72 -59.04 -6.32
N LEU A 15 -24.43 -59.10 -6.65
CA LEU A 15 -23.34 -58.93 -5.71
C LEU A 15 -23.66 -57.67 -4.90
N ARG A 16 -24.03 -57.86 -3.63
CA ARG A 16 -24.22 -56.76 -2.68
C ARG A 16 -22.87 -56.07 -2.53
N VAL A 17 -22.68 -55.01 -3.31
CA VAL A 17 -21.52 -54.13 -3.22
C VAL A 17 -21.59 -53.44 -1.87
N MET A 18 -20.84 -53.98 -0.91
CA MET A 18 -20.54 -53.48 0.44
C MET A 18 -21.73 -53.01 1.30
N GLY A 19 -21.78 -53.49 2.55
CA GLY A 19 -22.75 -52.97 3.51
C GLY A 19 -22.56 -51.47 3.72
N LEU A 20 -23.63 -50.72 3.96
CA LEU A 20 -23.58 -49.26 4.23
C LEU A 20 -22.53 -48.91 5.29
N HIS A 21 -22.34 -49.81 6.27
CA HIS A 21 -21.37 -49.69 7.35
C HIS A 21 -19.91 -49.88 6.90
N GLU A 22 -19.64 -50.74 5.92
CA GLU A 22 -18.29 -50.92 5.36
C GLU A 22 -17.88 -49.70 4.53
N LEU A 23 -18.83 -49.13 3.78
CA LEU A 23 -18.67 -47.87 3.06
C LEU A 23 -18.37 -46.70 4.02
N LEU A 24 -19.08 -46.64 5.15
CA LEU A 24 -18.86 -45.64 6.20
C LEU A 24 -17.49 -45.79 6.85
N ALA A 25 -17.07 -47.01 7.16
CA ALA A 25 -15.75 -47.29 7.72
C ALA A 25 -14.63 -46.90 6.74
N PHE A 26 -14.82 -47.18 5.46
CA PHE A 26 -13.86 -46.81 4.41
C PHE A 26 -13.78 -45.29 4.22
N LEU A 27 -14.93 -44.60 4.24
CA LEU A 27 -14.99 -43.15 4.11
C LEU A 27 -14.35 -42.45 5.33
N LEU A 28 -14.56 -42.99 6.53
CA LEU A 28 -13.93 -42.48 7.75
C LEU A 28 -12.42 -42.70 7.72
N LEU A 29 -11.95 -43.85 7.24
CA LEU A 29 -10.53 -44.12 7.05
C LEU A 29 -9.90 -43.16 6.03
N ILE A 30 -10.56 -42.91 4.90
CA ILE A 30 -10.12 -41.90 3.92
C ILE A 30 -10.07 -40.52 4.57
N ALA A 31 -11.09 -40.13 5.35
CA ALA A 31 -11.13 -38.83 6.02
C ALA A 31 -9.99 -38.66 7.03
N VAL A 32 -9.65 -39.71 7.78
CA VAL A 32 -8.54 -39.72 8.75
C VAL A 32 -7.19 -39.67 8.04
N VAL A 33 -6.99 -40.44 6.97
CA VAL A 33 -5.76 -40.39 6.17
C VAL A 33 -5.59 -39.02 5.51
N CYS A 34 -6.66 -38.47 4.93
CA CYS A 34 -6.66 -37.11 4.41
C CYS A 34 -6.33 -36.09 5.50
N TRP A 35 -6.90 -36.22 6.70
CA TRP A 35 -6.60 -35.32 7.80
C TRP A 35 -5.13 -35.44 8.27
N MET A 36 -4.55 -36.64 8.22
CA MET A 36 -3.18 -36.88 8.63
C MET A 36 -2.15 -36.43 7.57
N ILE A 37 -2.50 -36.52 6.28
CA ILE A 37 -1.61 -36.17 5.15
C ILE A 37 -1.70 -34.69 4.76
N PHE A 38 -2.82 -34.01 5.03
CA PHE A 38 -3.03 -32.60 4.70
C PHE A 38 -2.85 -31.70 5.95
N PRO A 39 -1.69 -31.04 6.12
CA PRO A 39 -1.48 -30.09 7.20
C PRO A 39 -2.44 -28.89 7.09
N ARG A 40 -2.82 -28.31 8.23
CA ARG A 40 -3.84 -27.24 8.38
C ARG A 40 -3.54 -25.92 7.63
N ASP A 41 -2.37 -25.80 7.00
CA ASP A 41 -1.94 -24.66 6.19
C ASP A 41 -2.31 -24.77 4.70
N LEU A 42 -3.21 -25.69 4.34
CA LEU A 42 -3.64 -25.84 2.94
C LEU A 42 -4.20 -24.54 2.34
N SER A 43 -4.76 -23.65 3.14
CA SER A 43 -5.33 -22.39 2.64
C SER A 43 -4.28 -21.33 2.26
N SER A 44 -3.07 -21.38 2.83
CA SER A 44 -1.94 -20.51 2.46
C SER A 44 -1.11 -21.18 1.35
N THR A 45 -0.91 -22.50 1.41
CA THR A 45 -0.23 -23.26 0.37
C THR A 45 -1.04 -23.33 -0.94
N LEU A 46 -2.37 -23.49 -0.90
CA LEU A 46 -3.20 -23.47 -2.13
C LEU A 46 -3.42 -22.07 -2.71
N ARG A 47 -3.37 -21.01 -1.88
CA ARG A 47 -3.39 -19.62 -2.38
C ARG A 47 -2.12 -19.29 -3.16
N ASN A 48 -0.98 -19.81 -2.71
CA ASN A 48 0.31 -19.57 -3.36
C ASN A 48 0.64 -20.59 -4.47
N ALA A 49 0.22 -21.86 -4.36
CA ALA A 49 0.66 -22.92 -5.28
C ALA A 49 -0.26 -23.15 -6.50
N ARG A 50 -1.47 -22.59 -6.55
CA ARG A 50 -2.44 -22.91 -7.62
C ARG A 50 -2.47 -21.91 -8.79
N LEU A 51 -1.77 -20.78 -8.70
CA LEU A 51 -1.77 -19.74 -9.73
C LEU A 51 -0.51 -19.71 -10.62
N ASP A 52 0.62 -20.30 -10.23
CA ASP A 52 1.89 -20.08 -10.96
C ASP A 52 2.24 -21.10 -12.05
N ALA A 53 2.33 -22.40 -11.76
CA ALA A 53 2.95 -23.32 -12.72
C ALA A 53 2.12 -23.53 -14.00
N VAL A 54 0.80 -23.64 -13.87
CA VAL A 54 -0.10 -23.89 -15.01
C VAL A 54 -0.29 -22.63 -15.84
N THR A 55 -0.58 -21.50 -15.20
CA THR A 55 -0.73 -20.20 -15.88
C THR A 55 0.56 -19.82 -16.61
N PHE A 56 1.72 -20.02 -15.99
CA PHE A 56 3.01 -19.77 -16.62
C PHE A 56 3.25 -20.66 -17.84
N SER A 57 2.93 -21.97 -17.74
CA SER A 57 3.06 -22.89 -18.89
C SER A 57 2.14 -22.48 -20.05
N TYR A 58 0.94 -22.00 -19.75
CA TYR A 58 0.00 -21.50 -20.75
C TYR A 58 0.49 -20.19 -21.39
N MET A 59 0.95 -19.22 -20.58
CA MET A 59 1.54 -17.97 -21.09
C MET A 59 2.74 -18.25 -22.00
N GLN A 60 3.63 -19.17 -21.62
CA GLN A 60 4.76 -19.58 -22.45
C GLN A 60 4.33 -20.26 -23.75
N ALA A 61 3.36 -21.17 -23.69
CA ALA A 61 2.84 -21.83 -24.89
C ALA A 61 2.17 -20.83 -25.85
N TRP A 62 1.43 -19.87 -25.29
CA TRP A 62 0.80 -18.80 -26.07
C TRP A 62 1.83 -17.87 -26.70
N LEU A 63 2.84 -17.42 -25.95
CA LEU A 63 3.90 -16.56 -26.47
C LEU A 63 4.79 -17.26 -27.50
N LYS A 64 4.89 -18.60 -27.47
CA LYS A 64 5.50 -19.36 -28.57
C LYS A 64 4.67 -19.27 -29.85
N ALA A 65 3.35 -19.30 -29.74
CA ALA A 65 2.44 -19.18 -30.88
C ALA A 65 2.30 -17.73 -31.39
N LYS A 66 2.37 -16.74 -30.48
CA LYS A 66 2.31 -15.31 -30.77
C LYS A 66 3.44 -14.55 -30.07
N PRO A 67 4.63 -14.46 -30.70
CA PRO A 67 5.80 -13.85 -30.08
C PRO A 67 5.70 -12.34 -29.80
N ASN A 68 4.81 -11.63 -30.49
CA ASN A 68 4.68 -10.17 -30.46
C ASN A 68 3.51 -9.69 -29.58
N ASP A 69 3.05 -10.52 -28.64
CA ASP A 69 2.00 -10.16 -27.68
C ASP A 69 2.66 -9.49 -26.44
N ASP A 70 2.99 -8.20 -26.60
CA ASP A 70 3.76 -7.45 -25.61
C ASP A 70 3.00 -7.27 -24.27
N GLU A 71 1.68 -7.11 -24.32
CA GLU A 71 0.81 -7.06 -23.14
C GLU A 71 0.92 -8.35 -22.30
N LEU A 72 0.87 -9.51 -22.96
CA LEU A 72 1.05 -10.78 -22.26
C LEU A 72 2.49 -10.95 -21.73
N ARG A 73 3.50 -10.41 -22.43
CA ARG A 73 4.88 -10.41 -21.93
C ARG A 73 5.05 -9.51 -20.71
N LEU A 74 4.41 -8.34 -20.67
CA LEU A 74 4.40 -7.45 -19.50
C LEU A 74 3.78 -8.16 -18.29
N LEU A 75 2.63 -8.82 -18.49
CA LEU A 75 1.99 -9.61 -17.44
C LEU A 75 2.91 -10.75 -16.96
N MET A 76 3.50 -11.51 -17.88
CA MET A 76 4.42 -12.60 -17.54
C MET A 76 5.66 -12.08 -16.78
N ALA A 77 6.21 -10.94 -17.19
CA ALA A 77 7.34 -10.31 -16.51
C ALA A 77 6.98 -9.91 -15.07
N ARG A 78 5.79 -9.32 -14.87
CA ARG A 78 5.27 -8.96 -13.55
C ARG A 78 5.14 -10.20 -12.64
N GLU A 79 4.51 -11.27 -13.11
CA GLU A 79 4.37 -12.50 -12.31
C GLU A 79 5.74 -13.12 -11.98
N LEU A 80 6.68 -13.11 -12.94
CA LEU A 80 8.06 -13.56 -12.70
C LEU A 80 8.78 -12.73 -11.62
N ILE A 81 8.53 -11.41 -11.56
CA ILE A 81 9.07 -10.55 -10.50
C ILE A 81 8.48 -10.94 -9.14
N MET A 82 7.16 -11.12 -9.07
CA MET A 82 6.47 -11.52 -7.84
C MET A 82 6.96 -12.88 -7.31
N LEU A 83 7.32 -13.79 -8.22
CA LEU A 83 7.94 -15.08 -7.93
C LEU A 83 9.43 -15.02 -7.52
N GLY A 84 10.07 -13.85 -7.61
CA GLY A 84 11.52 -13.71 -7.40
C GLY A 84 12.39 -14.23 -8.55
N ARG A 85 11.80 -14.56 -9.71
CA ARG A 85 12.50 -15.03 -10.92
C ARG A 85 12.98 -13.86 -11.76
N PHE A 86 13.78 -12.99 -11.15
CA PHE A 86 14.16 -11.68 -11.71
C PHE A 86 14.88 -11.75 -13.06
N GLN A 87 15.75 -12.75 -13.27
CA GLN A 87 16.47 -12.89 -14.54
C GLN A 87 15.52 -13.24 -15.70
N GLU A 88 14.54 -14.10 -15.44
CA GLU A 88 13.55 -14.47 -16.45
C GLU A 88 12.60 -13.33 -16.76
N ALA A 89 12.25 -12.53 -15.75
CA ALA A 89 11.50 -11.29 -15.96
C ALA A 89 12.27 -10.34 -16.87
N GLU A 90 13.56 -10.10 -16.62
CA GLU A 90 14.38 -9.24 -17.47
C GLU A 90 14.46 -9.75 -18.91
N ASN A 91 14.56 -11.07 -19.10
CA ASN A 91 14.56 -11.65 -20.45
C ASN A 91 13.26 -11.33 -21.22
N GLN A 92 12.11 -11.26 -20.53
CA GLN A 92 10.86 -10.81 -21.19
C GLN A 92 10.89 -9.30 -21.48
N LEU A 93 11.35 -8.49 -20.52
CA LEU A 93 11.39 -7.03 -20.66
C LEU A 93 12.31 -6.56 -21.79
N VAL A 94 13.46 -7.23 -22.00
CA VAL A 94 14.39 -6.93 -23.10
C VAL A 94 13.75 -7.16 -24.47
N LEU A 95 12.90 -8.18 -24.61
CA LEU A 95 12.22 -8.48 -25.87
C LEU A 95 11.21 -7.40 -26.24
N ILE A 96 10.45 -6.90 -25.26
CA ILE A 96 9.48 -5.81 -25.45
C ILE A 96 10.20 -4.52 -25.88
N ALA A 97 11.31 -4.19 -25.22
CA ALA A 97 12.10 -3.00 -25.56
C ALA A 97 12.66 -3.04 -27.00
N GLY A 98 12.78 -4.23 -27.60
CA GLY A 98 13.18 -4.41 -29.00
C GLY A 98 12.06 -4.15 -30.02
N HIS A 99 10.79 -4.10 -29.60
CA HIS A 99 9.62 -3.92 -30.47
C HIS A 99 9.21 -2.44 -30.65
N GLY A 100 9.87 -1.50 -29.95
CA GLY A 100 9.64 -0.06 -30.05
C GLY A 100 9.47 0.60 -28.68
N HIS A 101 9.07 1.88 -28.68
CA HIS A 101 9.01 2.72 -27.47
C HIS A 101 7.63 2.78 -26.79
N PHE A 102 6.62 2.10 -27.33
CA PHE A 102 5.23 2.23 -26.85
C PHE A 102 5.06 1.77 -25.39
N HIS A 103 5.83 0.77 -24.96
CA HIS A 103 5.79 0.20 -23.62
C HIS A 103 6.96 0.66 -22.71
N ASP A 104 7.69 1.72 -23.07
CA ASP A 104 8.87 2.17 -22.30
C ASP A 104 8.53 2.49 -20.84
N GLY A 105 7.35 3.09 -20.60
CA GLY A 105 6.85 3.37 -19.26
C GLY A 105 6.59 2.12 -18.44
N ASP A 106 5.89 1.13 -19.02
CA ASP A 106 5.59 -0.14 -18.36
C ASP A 106 6.86 -0.95 -18.09
N VAL A 107 7.78 -0.98 -19.06
CA VAL A 107 9.09 -1.63 -18.92
C VAL A 107 9.91 -0.94 -17.84
N GLY A 108 9.93 0.39 -17.82
CA GLY A 108 10.61 1.18 -16.79
C GLY A 108 10.07 0.89 -15.40
N TRP A 109 8.75 0.87 -15.25
CA TRP A 109 8.06 0.52 -14.01
C TRP A 109 8.39 -0.90 -13.54
N LEU A 110 8.29 -1.91 -14.42
CA LEU A 110 8.59 -3.30 -14.06
C LEU A 110 10.06 -3.51 -13.73
N ARG A 111 10.99 -2.76 -14.34
CA ARG A 111 12.41 -2.78 -13.94
C ARG A 111 12.64 -2.20 -12.56
N LEU A 112 11.98 -1.08 -12.22
CA LEU A 112 11.99 -0.54 -10.86
C LEU A 112 11.45 -1.58 -9.86
N LEU A 113 10.27 -2.14 -10.14
CA LEU A 113 9.63 -3.15 -9.30
C LEU A 113 10.56 -4.35 -9.07
N LYS A 114 11.17 -4.87 -10.14
CA LYS A 114 12.15 -5.97 -10.08
C LYS A 114 13.33 -5.64 -9.16
N ASP A 115 13.98 -4.49 -9.37
CA ASP A 115 15.17 -4.10 -8.61
C ASP A 115 14.82 -3.81 -7.14
N PHE A 116 13.66 -3.20 -6.89
CA PHE A 116 13.12 -3.01 -5.55
C PHE A 116 12.89 -4.35 -4.83
N HIS A 117 12.19 -5.30 -5.44
CA HIS A 117 11.98 -6.63 -4.84
C HIS A 117 13.28 -7.39 -4.60
N ARG A 118 14.24 -7.28 -5.52
CA ARG A 118 15.58 -7.86 -5.35
C ARG A 118 16.32 -7.24 -4.18
N LEU A 119 16.23 -5.93 -3.99
CA LEU A 119 16.82 -5.21 -2.86
C LEU A 119 16.13 -5.59 -1.54
N MET A 120 14.79 -5.66 -1.53
CA MET A 120 14.02 -6.01 -0.34
C MET A 120 14.22 -7.46 0.11
N ALA A 121 14.62 -8.36 -0.81
CA ALA A 121 15.01 -9.73 -0.48
C ALA A 121 16.32 -9.82 0.31
N LEU A 122 17.16 -8.78 0.28
CA LEU A 122 18.36 -8.71 1.11
C LEU A 122 18.00 -8.37 2.57
N PRO A 123 18.77 -8.87 3.56
CA PRO A 123 18.62 -8.45 4.96
C PRO A 123 18.76 -6.92 5.08
N PRO A 124 18.00 -6.23 5.96
CA PRO A 124 18.00 -4.76 6.03
C PRO A 124 19.39 -4.11 6.15
N ARG A 125 20.28 -4.72 6.94
CA ARG A 125 21.67 -4.26 7.15
C ARG A 125 22.54 -4.31 5.89
N ASP A 126 22.17 -5.16 4.93
CA ASP A 126 22.94 -5.43 3.70
C ASP A 126 22.38 -4.68 2.49
N ARG A 127 21.34 -3.84 2.67
CA ARG A 127 20.73 -3.04 1.59
C ARG A 127 21.51 -1.77 1.32
N VAL A 128 21.88 -1.08 2.39
CA VAL A 128 22.41 0.30 2.36
C VAL A 128 23.85 0.32 1.85
N GLY A 129 24.15 1.29 0.97
CA GLY A 129 25.47 1.49 0.36
C GLY A 129 25.79 0.47 -0.75
N THR A 130 24.83 -0.34 -1.17
CA THR A 130 25.04 -1.28 -2.27
C THR A 130 24.81 -0.60 -3.62
N MET A 131 25.50 -1.12 -4.64
CA MET A 131 25.27 -0.66 -6.01
C MET A 131 23.80 -0.90 -6.43
N LEU A 132 23.20 -2.02 -6.02
CA LEU A 132 21.78 -2.31 -6.29
C LEU A 132 20.84 -1.25 -5.69
N GLU A 133 21.10 -0.78 -4.48
CA GLU A 133 20.33 0.34 -3.88
C GLU A 133 20.45 1.60 -4.74
N TYR A 134 21.67 1.98 -5.11
CA TYR A 134 21.91 3.16 -5.96
C TYR A 134 21.17 3.06 -7.30
N GLU A 135 21.27 1.93 -8.01
CA GLU A 135 20.54 1.71 -9.26
C GLU A 135 19.01 1.74 -9.07
N THR A 136 18.52 1.21 -7.95
CA THR A 136 17.08 1.21 -7.67
C THR A 136 16.57 2.64 -7.45
N VAL A 137 17.33 3.47 -6.71
CA VAL A 137 17.01 4.89 -6.50
C VAL A 137 17.10 5.68 -7.81
N GLU A 138 18.11 5.44 -8.64
CA GLU A 138 18.20 6.07 -9.96
C GLU A 138 17.01 5.70 -10.85
N ARG A 139 16.56 4.43 -10.85
CA ARG A 139 15.35 4.05 -11.57
C ARG A 139 14.10 4.70 -10.99
N LEU A 140 13.98 4.80 -9.68
CA LEU A 140 12.87 5.50 -9.01
C LEU A 140 12.79 6.98 -9.46
N ASN A 141 13.94 7.65 -9.57
CA ASN A 141 14.04 9.02 -10.07
C ASN A 141 13.65 9.16 -11.54
N ALA A 142 13.90 8.13 -12.35
CA ALA A 142 13.64 8.13 -13.79
C ALA A 142 12.18 7.79 -14.16
N VAL A 143 11.34 7.33 -13.21
CA VAL A 143 9.94 6.99 -13.49
C VAL A 143 9.15 8.25 -13.86
N ASP A 144 8.47 8.20 -15.01
CA ASP A 144 7.49 9.20 -15.39
C ASP A 144 6.19 9.04 -14.59
N TRP A 145 5.99 9.93 -13.61
CA TRP A 145 4.78 10.00 -12.80
C TRP A 145 3.48 10.07 -13.63
N GLY A 146 3.51 10.75 -14.79
CA GLY A 146 2.35 10.92 -15.66
C GLY A 146 1.88 9.62 -16.30
N ALA A 147 2.82 8.71 -16.58
CA ALA A 147 2.56 7.39 -17.14
C ALA A 147 2.01 6.39 -16.12
N LEU A 148 2.19 6.64 -14.81
CA LEU A 148 1.73 5.73 -13.76
C LEU A 148 0.20 5.73 -13.61
N THR A 149 -0.35 4.51 -13.52
CA THR A 149 -1.72 4.28 -13.06
C THR A 149 -1.88 4.63 -11.57
N ARG A 150 -3.12 4.77 -11.10
CA ARG A 150 -3.41 5.10 -9.68
C ARG A 150 -2.76 4.11 -8.70
N PRO A 151 -2.89 2.77 -8.87
CA PRO A 151 -2.22 1.82 -7.97
C PRO A 151 -0.69 1.93 -8.00
N GLN A 152 -0.10 2.14 -9.19
CA GLN A 152 1.35 2.29 -9.31
C GLN A 152 1.88 3.56 -8.63
N ARG A 153 1.09 4.65 -8.57
CA ARG A 153 1.49 5.86 -7.84
C ARG A 153 1.55 5.64 -6.33
N GLU A 154 0.61 4.88 -5.79
CA GLU A 154 0.62 4.49 -4.37
C GLU A 154 1.84 3.60 -4.09
N GLU A 155 2.05 2.57 -4.90
CA GLU A 155 3.20 1.67 -4.79
C GLU A 155 4.55 2.43 -4.97
N TYR A 156 4.61 3.41 -5.87
CA TYR A 156 5.76 4.31 -6.02
C TYR A 156 6.06 5.09 -4.74
N ALA A 157 5.02 5.65 -4.09
CA ALA A 157 5.19 6.40 -2.85
C ALA A 157 5.72 5.51 -1.72
N ASP A 158 5.20 4.29 -1.62
CA ASP A 158 5.66 3.28 -0.67
C ASP A 158 7.10 2.85 -0.94
N MET A 159 7.47 2.62 -2.20
CA MET A 159 8.84 2.31 -2.60
C MET A 159 9.79 3.45 -2.25
N ALA A 160 9.43 4.69 -2.56
CA ALA A 160 10.22 5.87 -2.22
C ALA A 160 10.47 5.95 -0.70
N LEU A 161 9.44 5.69 0.11
CA LEU A 161 9.56 5.67 1.56
C LEU A 161 10.48 4.54 2.05
N ALA A 162 10.31 3.32 1.51
CA ALA A 162 11.12 2.16 1.85
C ALA A 162 12.60 2.30 1.45
N LEU A 163 12.88 3.10 0.41
CA LEU A 163 14.22 3.47 -0.07
C LEU A 163 14.78 4.72 0.63
N ASN A 164 14.15 5.17 1.71
CA ASN A 164 14.54 6.35 2.49
C ASN A 164 14.56 7.67 1.67
N GLN A 165 13.83 7.71 0.55
CA GLN A 165 13.64 8.89 -0.30
C GLN A 165 12.45 9.71 0.21
N SER A 166 12.58 10.24 1.43
CA SER A 166 11.48 10.87 2.17
C SER A 166 10.80 12.03 1.46
N GLU A 167 11.57 12.89 0.77
CA GLU A 167 11.02 14.01 0.00
C GLU A 167 10.17 13.51 -1.17
N MET A 168 10.66 12.52 -1.92
CA MET A 168 9.92 11.92 -3.03
C MET A 168 8.63 11.24 -2.55
N ALA A 169 8.70 10.49 -1.46
CA ALA A 169 7.53 9.84 -0.87
C ALA A 169 6.47 10.87 -0.45
N ALA A 170 6.86 11.90 0.30
CA ALA A 170 5.93 12.94 0.76
C ALA A 170 5.32 13.75 -0.40
N MET A 171 6.11 14.03 -1.45
CA MET A 171 5.63 14.64 -2.67
C MET A 171 4.64 13.73 -3.42
N ALA A 172 4.94 12.43 -3.53
CA ALA A 172 4.05 11.46 -4.16
C ALA A 172 2.71 11.37 -3.44
N TYR A 173 2.69 11.23 -2.12
CA TYR A 173 1.47 11.26 -1.32
C TYR A 173 0.69 12.58 -1.51
N SER A 174 1.38 13.72 -1.51
CA SER A 174 0.74 15.02 -1.77
C SER A 174 0.11 15.10 -3.16
N ARG A 175 0.70 14.48 -4.18
CA ARG A 175 0.15 14.44 -5.55
C ARG A 175 -1.04 13.49 -5.64
N ILE A 176 -1.00 12.34 -4.95
CA ILE A 176 -2.13 11.40 -4.86
C ILE A 176 -3.33 12.07 -4.22
N ALA A 177 -3.12 12.86 -3.17
CA ALA A 177 -4.17 13.59 -2.46
C ALA A 177 -5.07 14.42 -3.40
N VAL A 178 -4.49 15.06 -4.42
CA VAL A 178 -5.22 15.96 -5.35
C VAL A 178 -6.33 15.22 -6.12
N GLN A 179 -6.16 13.92 -6.38
CA GLN A 179 -7.09 13.11 -7.17
C GLN A 179 -7.81 12.04 -6.32
N SER A 180 -7.65 12.09 -5.00
CA SER A 180 -8.24 11.12 -4.08
C SER A 180 -9.60 11.59 -3.57
N ASP A 181 -10.49 10.64 -3.28
CA ASP A 181 -11.73 10.87 -2.53
C ASP A 181 -11.45 11.15 -1.03
N THR A 182 -10.28 10.74 -0.54
CA THR A 182 -9.81 10.94 0.85
C THR A 182 -8.52 11.78 0.92
N PRO A 183 -8.52 13.03 0.42
CA PRO A 183 -7.32 13.87 0.30
C PRO A 183 -6.58 14.10 1.63
N ALA A 184 -7.32 14.22 2.74
CA ALA A 184 -6.73 14.47 4.06
C ALA A 184 -5.78 13.36 4.52
N GLN A 185 -6.15 12.09 4.30
CA GLN A 185 -5.34 10.93 4.71
C GLN A 185 -3.98 10.89 4.00
N TRP A 186 -3.96 11.24 2.71
CA TRP A 186 -2.71 11.29 1.93
C TRP A 186 -1.81 12.46 2.36
N HIS A 187 -2.39 13.61 2.70
CA HIS A 187 -1.63 14.73 3.27
C HIS A 187 -1.11 14.43 4.68
N GLU A 188 -1.84 13.66 5.48
CA GLU A 188 -1.38 13.15 6.76
C GLU A 188 -0.19 12.19 6.61
N GLN A 189 -0.24 11.26 5.64
CA GLN A 189 0.90 10.40 5.32
C GLN A 189 2.13 11.23 4.91
N ALA A 190 1.96 12.24 4.06
CA ALA A 190 3.06 13.16 3.72
C ALA A 190 3.61 13.88 4.96
N ALA A 191 2.74 14.31 5.89
CA ALA A 191 3.15 14.94 7.14
C ALA A 191 3.96 13.99 8.03
N ALA A 192 3.51 12.74 8.15
CA ALA A 192 4.19 11.71 8.93
C ALA A 192 5.59 11.41 8.37
N VAL A 193 5.73 11.32 7.05
CA VAL A 193 7.04 11.13 6.39
C VAL A 193 7.99 12.30 6.69
N HIS A 194 7.53 13.53 6.55
CA HIS A 194 8.34 14.71 6.87
C HIS A 194 8.73 14.74 8.35
N LEU A 195 7.81 14.44 9.26
CA LEU A 195 8.06 14.42 10.70
C LEU A 195 9.10 13.37 11.08
N ALA A 196 9.00 12.16 10.53
CA ALA A 196 9.96 11.08 10.76
C ALA A 196 11.40 11.45 10.36
N HIS A 197 11.55 12.38 9.41
CA HIS A 197 12.85 12.87 8.92
C HIS A 197 13.23 14.25 9.50
N GLY A 198 12.54 14.72 10.55
CA GLY A 198 12.85 15.98 11.23
C GLY A 198 12.48 17.24 10.45
N ASN A 199 11.73 17.12 9.35
CA ASN A 199 11.29 18.25 8.52
C ASN A 199 10.01 18.87 9.08
N TYR A 200 10.08 19.43 10.29
CA TYR A 200 8.93 19.94 11.05
C TYR A 200 8.08 20.99 10.30
N GLN A 201 8.72 21.90 9.56
CA GLN A 201 8.01 22.91 8.77
C GLN A 201 7.22 22.30 7.60
N ALA A 202 7.79 21.30 6.92
CA ALA A 202 7.11 20.59 5.84
C ALA A 202 5.98 19.68 6.36
N ALA A 203 6.19 19.07 7.54
CA ALA A 203 5.14 18.32 8.25
C ALA A 203 3.95 19.22 8.60
N ALA A 204 4.20 20.39 9.18
CA ALA A 204 3.16 21.38 9.49
C ALA A 204 2.38 21.80 8.24
N THR A 205 3.10 22.07 7.15
CA THR A 205 2.49 22.43 5.85
C THR A 205 1.58 21.32 5.33
N SER A 206 1.99 20.06 5.49
CA SER A 206 1.20 18.90 5.05
C SER A 206 -0.04 18.70 5.92
N TYR A 207 0.05 18.88 7.24
CA TYR A 207 -1.14 18.91 8.11
C TYR A 207 -2.09 20.05 7.75
N LEU A 208 -1.60 21.23 7.36
CA LEU A 208 -2.46 22.31 6.90
C LEU A 208 -3.17 21.98 5.58
N ARG A 209 -2.51 21.25 4.67
CA ARG A 209 -3.19 20.71 3.47
C ARG A 209 -4.25 19.68 3.84
N ALA A 210 -4.01 18.84 4.84
CA ALA A 210 -5.01 17.91 5.35
C ALA A 210 -6.20 18.65 6.01
N MET A 211 -5.94 19.73 6.76
CA MET A 211 -6.97 20.61 7.33
C MET A 211 -7.78 21.35 6.26
N ASP A 212 -7.13 21.83 5.20
CA ASP A 212 -7.80 22.58 4.12
C ASP A 212 -8.53 21.63 3.14
N ALA A 213 -8.34 20.31 3.28
CA ALA A 213 -9.08 19.30 2.55
C ALA A 213 -10.54 19.20 3.07
N ARG A 214 -11.38 18.42 2.36
CA ARG A 214 -12.76 18.19 2.79
C ARG A 214 -12.78 17.45 4.12
N GLY A 215 -13.35 18.07 5.15
CA GLY A 215 -13.49 17.51 6.49
C GLY A 215 -14.46 18.34 7.33
N ASP A 216 -14.97 17.74 8.41
CA ASP A 216 -15.78 18.44 9.39
C ASP A 216 -14.92 19.32 10.33
N TYR A 217 -15.57 19.98 11.27
CA TYR A 217 -14.90 20.87 12.22
C TYR A 217 -13.83 20.14 13.05
N ASP A 218 -14.14 18.95 13.56
CA ASP A 218 -13.29 18.21 14.48
C ASP A 218 -12.03 17.69 13.78
N VAL A 219 -12.17 17.19 12.55
CA VAL A 219 -11.04 16.79 11.69
C VAL A 219 -10.13 17.99 11.41
N ARG A 220 -10.70 19.15 11.07
CA ARG A 220 -9.93 20.37 10.81
C ARG A 220 -9.21 20.87 12.06
N LYS A 221 -9.88 20.81 13.22
CA LYS A 221 -9.29 21.14 14.52
C LYS A 221 -8.11 20.23 14.83
N ALA A 222 -8.26 18.91 14.66
CA ALA A 222 -7.19 17.95 14.92
C ALA A 222 -5.94 18.27 14.09
N TYR A 223 -6.09 18.46 12.77
CA TYR A 223 -4.95 18.78 11.90
C TYR A 223 -4.34 20.16 12.18
N PHE A 224 -5.14 21.15 12.56
CA PHE A 224 -4.61 22.46 13.00
C PHE A 224 -3.71 22.31 14.23
N LEU A 225 -4.17 21.57 15.24
CA LEU A 225 -3.39 21.31 16.45
C LEU A 225 -2.14 20.49 16.15
N SER A 226 -2.23 19.45 15.29
CA SER A 226 -1.07 18.68 14.84
C SER A 226 -0.03 19.55 14.14
N ALA A 227 -0.46 20.51 13.31
CA ALA A 227 0.44 21.44 12.65
C ALA A 227 1.18 22.36 13.66
N LEU A 228 0.51 22.81 14.71
CA LEU A 228 1.16 23.57 15.79
C LEU A 228 2.13 22.71 16.59
N ASP A 229 1.70 21.49 16.96
CA ASP A 229 2.49 20.57 17.79
C ASP A 229 3.80 20.19 17.11
N VAL A 230 3.80 19.91 15.80
CA VAL A 230 5.05 19.62 15.07
C VAL A 230 5.97 20.83 14.95
N LEU A 231 5.44 22.05 14.82
CA LEU A 231 6.28 23.26 14.82
C LEU A 231 6.93 23.49 16.18
N VAL A 232 6.20 23.29 17.27
CA VAL A 232 6.74 23.38 18.63
C VAL A 232 7.79 22.31 18.87
N ALA A 233 7.56 21.07 18.45
CA ALA A 233 8.54 19.98 18.52
C ALA A 233 9.85 20.32 17.78
N GLY A 234 9.76 21.03 16.66
CA GLY A 234 10.90 21.56 15.91
C GLY A 234 11.54 22.83 16.48
N SER A 235 11.11 23.30 17.66
CA SER A 235 11.50 24.59 18.26
C SER A 235 11.16 25.82 17.38
N LEU A 236 10.22 25.68 16.44
CA LEU A 236 9.80 26.71 15.48
C LEU A 236 8.67 27.59 16.04
N HIS A 237 8.81 28.06 17.28
CA HIS A 237 7.78 28.80 18.02
C HIS A 237 7.25 30.04 17.28
N ALA A 238 8.14 30.80 16.63
CA ALA A 238 7.75 31.96 15.84
C ALA A 238 6.84 31.59 14.64
N GLN A 239 7.12 30.46 14.00
CA GLN A 239 6.29 29.95 12.90
C GLN A 239 4.94 29.44 13.41
N ALA A 240 4.94 28.76 14.56
CA ALA A 240 3.70 28.30 15.20
C ALA A 240 2.78 29.47 15.57
N LEU A 241 3.33 30.55 16.14
CA LEU A 241 2.58 31.76 16.46
C LEU A 241 2.05 32.48 15.22
N ALA A 242 2.87 32.58 14.17
CA ALA A 242 2.42 33.14 12.90
C ALA A 242 1.31 32.29 12.25
N LEU A 243 1.38 30.97 12.38
CA LEU A 243 0.34 30.06 11.90
C LEU A 243 -0.96 30.22 12.70
N ALA A 244 -0.86 30.27 14.02
CA ALA A 244 -1.99 30.51 14.91
C ALA A 244 -2.73 31.79 14.51
N GLU A 245 -2.02 32.92 14.41
CA GLU A 245 -2.62 34.20 14.03
C GLU A 245 -3.36 34.16 12.68
N ARG A 246 -2.83 33.41 11.71
CA ARG A 246 -3.44 33.28 10.38
C ARG A 246 -4.72 32.44 10.36
N ARG A 247 -4.85 31.44 11.24
CA ARG A 247 -5.91 30.41 11.16
C ARG A 247 -6.84 30.38 12.38
N GLU A 248 -6.50 31.05 13.47
CA GLU A 248 -7.22 31.05 14.76
C GLU A 248 -8.70 31.41 14.65
N ARG A 249 -9.09 32.25 13.68
CA ARG A 249 -10.48 32.72 13.53
C ARG A 249 -11.47 31.57 13.38
N SER A 250 -11.05 30.45 12.78
CA SER A 250 -11.89 29.26 12.64
C SER A 250 -12.13 28.52 13.97
N PHE A 251 -11.32 28.78 14.99
CA PHE A 251 -11.26 27.99 16.22
C PHE A 251 -11.37 28.82 17.51
N ILE A 252 -11.54 30.14 17.40
CA ILE A 252 -11.54 31.05 18.56
C ILE A 252 -12.74 30.85 19.51
N ALA A 253 -13.77 30.13 19.06
CA ALA A 253 -14.90 29.72 19.87
C ALA A 253 -14.68 28.38 20.61
N ASP A 254 -13.59 27.67 20.31
CA ASP A 254 -13.26 26.39 20.93
C ASP A 254 -12.31 26.60 22.10
N LYS A 255 -12.79 26.22 23.29
CA LYS A 255 -12.09 26.42 24.56
C LYS A 255 -10.74 25.71 24.59
N GLU A 256 -10.65 24.50 24.04
CA GLU A 256 -9.41 23.71 24.02
C GLU A 256 -8.38 24.38 23.11
N VAL A 257 -8.82 24.83 21.92
CA VAL A 257 -7.92 25.49 20.98
C VAL A 257 -7.42 26.81 21.55
N VAL A 258 -8.30 27.66 22.08
CA VAL A 258 -7.90 28.93 22.70
C VAL A 258 -6.93 28.72 23.86
N TYR A 259 -7.15 27.71 24.70
CA TYR A 259 -6.23 27.36 25.78
C TYR A 259 -4.85 26.94 25.24
N ARG A 260 -4.80 26.09 24.21
CA ARG A 260 -3.53 25.71 23.56
C ARG A 260 -2.81 26.92 22.94
N LEU A 261 -3.53 27.82 22.28
CA LEU A 261 -2.97 29.05 21.70
C LEU A 261 -2.40 29.98 22.78
N MET A 262 -3.06 30.09 23.94
CA MET A 262 -2.56 30.82 25.09
C MET A 262 -1.23 30.25 25.57
N LEU A 263 -1.15 28.93 25.79
CA LEU A 263 0.09 28.27 26.22
C LEU A 263 1.22 28.44 25.20
N LEU A 264 0.91 28.33 23.91
CA LEU A 264 1.87 28.57 22.83
C LEU A 264 2.43 29.99 22.86
N ALA A 265 1.57 31.00 23.05
CA ALA A 265 1.98 32.40 23.17
C ALA A 265 2.85 32.63 24.42
N GLN A 266 2.52 32.02 25.56
CA GLN A 266 3.34 32.09 26.76
C GLN A 266 4.73 31.47 26.53
N ALA A 267 4.78 30.25 25.98
CA ALA A 267 6.03 29.55 25.70
C ALA A 267 6.91 30.31 24.68
N GLY A 268 6.28 30.97 23.71
CA GLY A 268 6.97 31.81 22.73
C GLY A 268 7.32 33.22 23.20
N GLY A 269 7.00 33.60 24.45
CA GLY A 269 7.30 34.92 25.01
C GLY A 269 6.37 36.06 24.60
N ASP A 270 5.28 35.77 23.86
CA ASP A 270 4.30 36.75 23.43
C ASP A 270 3.17 36.90 24.46
N MET A 271 3.49 37.61 25.54
CA MET A 271 2.56 37.81 26.66
C MET A 271 1.31 38.61 26.26
N ALA A 272 1.40 39.47 25.25
CA ALA A 272 0.27 40.25 24.76
C ALA A 272 -0.78 39.36 24.08
N ARG A 273 -0.35 38.41 23.23
CA ARG A 273 -1.26 37.40 22.65
C ARG A 273 -1.78 36.44 23.72
N ALA A 274 -0.93 36.00 24.66
CA ALA A 274 -1.37 35.13 25.74
C ALA A 274 -2.51 35.76 26.56
N GLN A 275 -2.37 37.03 26.94
CA GLN A 275 -3.41 37.77 27.66
C GLN A 275 -4.71 37.89 26.84
N ARG A 276 -4.61 38.12 25.53
CA ARG A 276 -5.77 38.17 24.64
C ARG A 276 -6.53 36.84 24.64
N TYR A 277 -5.83 35.72 24.49
CA TYR A 277 -6.46 34.41 24.53
C TYR A 277 -7.06 34.10 25.91
N ALA A 278 -6.42 34.51 27.00
CA ALA A 278 -6.97 34.36 28.35
C ALA A 278 -8.31 35.11 28.51
N VAL A 279 -8.42 36.34 28.01
CA VAL A 279 -9.68 37.11 28.03
C VAL A 279 -10.77 36.42 27.20
N ILE A 280 -10.41 35.90 26.02
CA ILE A 280 -11.36 35.12 25.19
C ILE A 280 -11.83 33.89 25.96
N LEU A 281 -10.92 33.14 26.56
CA LEU A 281 -11.21 31.91 27.31
C LEU A 281 -12.17 32.15 28.49
N LEU A 282 -12.06 33.30 29.17
CA LEU A 282 -12.95 33.70 30.27
C LEU A 282 -14.38 34.04 29.79
N ASN A 283 -14.51 34.51 28.55
CA ASN A 283 -15.80 34.91 27.97
C ASN A 283 -16.50 33.78 27.21
N LEU A 284 -15.81 32.66 26.97
CA LEU A 284 -16.44 31.47 26.40
C LEU A 284 -17.36 30.82 27.44
N PRO A 285 -18.57 30.39 27.05
CA PRO A 285 -19.48 29.73 27.98
C PRO A 285 -18.77 28.53 28.61
N GLY A 286 -18.85 28.43 29.94
CA GLY A 286 -18.44 27.22 30.64
C GLY A 286 -19.23 26.04 30.06
N VAL A 287 -18.55 24.91 29.84
CA VAL A 287 -19.25 23.64 29.58
C VAL A 287 -20.25 23.50 30.72
N GLU A 288 -21.55 23.64 30.44
CA GLU A 288 -22.58 23.28 31.39
C GLU A 288 -22.26 21.85 31.80
N ALA A 289 -21.90 21.69 33.07
CA ALA A 289 -21.78 20.38 33.67
C ALA A 289 -23.17 19.75 33.53
N SER A 290 -23.31 18.87 32.54
CA SER A 290 -24.41 17.93 32.44
C SER A 290 -24.46 17.17 33.77
N ARG A 291 -25.41 17.59 34.61
CA ARG A 291 -25.93 16.81 35.72
C ARG A 291 -26.88 15.75 35.18
#